data_AF-A0A926U0A6-F1
#
_entry.id   AF-A0A926U0A6-F1
#
_cell.length_a   1.000
_cell.length_b   1.000
_cell.length_c   1.000
_cell.angle_alpha   90.00
_cell.angle_beta   90.00
_cell.angle_gamma   90.00
#
_symmetry.space_group_name_H-M   'P 1'
#
loop_
_entity.id
_entity.type
_entity.pdbx_description
1 polymer ?
#
loop_
_entity_poly.entity_id
_entity_poly.type
_entity_poly.pdbx_seq_one_letter_code
_entity_poly.pdbx_strand_id
1 'polypeptide(L)'
;MRRSRSFLSDFREFIMRGNVVDLAVAVIIGGAFGQIVNSFVEDIVTPLILNPALQAANVDDLARLQANGIKYGLFLSAVLNFLVISLVIFLMIRALEAAKRRFIREEAAAEEPADPVLAAQERLTSSIDRLTQTIDRRTI
;
A
#
# COMPACT_ATOMS: atom_id res chain seq x y z
N MET A 1 52.33 -0.46 11.23
CA MET A 1 51.77 -0.50 9.86
C MET A 1 50.29 -0.14 9.92
N ARG A 2 49.89 1.09 9.51
CA ARG A 2 48.49 1.47 9.37
C ARG A 2 47.98 0.85 8.06
N ARG A 3 47.17 -0.21 8.15
CA ARG A 3 46.45 -0.76 7.00
C ARG A 3 45.57 0.37 6.47
N SER A 4 45.86 0.91 5.28
CA SER A 4 44.93 1.79 4.61
C SER A 4 43.65 0.98 4.42
N ARG A 5 42.54 1.39 5.07
CA ARG A 5 41.24 0.93 4.59
C ARG A 5 41.12 1.51 3.19
N SER A 6 41.02 0.62 2.20
CA SER A 6 40.72 1.01 0.83
C SER A 6 39.37 1.71 0.83
N PHE A 7 39.21 2.79 0.07
CA PHE A 7 37.92 3.47 -0.15
C PHE A 7 36.77 2.48 -0.43
N LEU A 8 37.07 1.36 -1.07
CA LEU A 8 36.12 0.28 -1.35
C LEU A 8 35.60 -0.43 -0.09
N SER A 9 36.43 -0.55 0.95
CA SER A 9 36.05 -1.07 2.27
C SER A 9 35.12 -0.09 2.98
N ASP A 10 35.45 1.20 2.96
CA ASP A 10 34.66 2.24 3.61
C ASP A 10 33.31 2.44 2.89
N PHE A 11 33.29 2.33 1.56
CA PHE A 11 32.08 2.34 0.75
C PHE A 11 31.21 1.10 1.02
N ARG A 12 31.79 -0.09 1.10
CA ARG A 12 31.06 -1.31 1.48
C ARG A 12 30.46 -1.17 2.88
N GLU A 13 31.22 -0.66 3.85
CA GLU A 13 30.76 -0.44 5.22
C GLU A 13 29.66 0.64 5.31
N PHE A 14 29.67 1.62 4.40
CA PHE A 14 28.60 2.60 4.24
C PHE A 14 27.31 2.00 3.66
N ILE A 15 27.41 1.25 2.56
CA ILE A 15 26.24 0.61 1.93
C ILE A 15 25.67 -0.49 2.82
N MET A 16 26.50 -1.24 3.55
CA MET A 16 26.03 -2.30 4.47
C MET A 16 25.26 -1.74 5.69
N ARG A 17 25.14 -0.43 5.86
CA ARG A 17 24.20 0.16 6.82
C ARG A 17 22.78 -0.14 6.32
N GLY A 18 22.05 -1.00 7.04
CA GLY A 18 20.70 -1.46 6.63
C GLY A 18 19.76 -0.33 6.20
N ASN A 19 19.77 0.81 6.92
CA ASN A 19 18.96 1.98 6.59
C ASN A 19 19.26 2.60 5.20
N VAL A 20 20.47 2.44 4.65
CA VAL A 20 20.85 2.99 3.33
C VAL A 20 20.35 2.08 2.21
N VAL A 21 20.43 0.77 2.39
CA VAL A 21 19.95 -0.22 1.39
C VAL A 21 18.43 -0.17 1.30
N ASP A 22 17.74 -0.16 2.44
CA ASP A 22 16.27 -0.11 2.47
C ASP A 22 15.75 1.18 1.85
N LEU A 23 16.41 2.31 2.13
CA LEU A 23 16.09 3.60 1.51
C LEU A 23 16.34 3.59 0.00
N ALA A 24 17.47 3.03 -0.45
CA ALA A 24 17.78 2.93 -1.87
C ALA A 24 16.74 2.08 -2.62
N VAL A 25 16.36 0.93 -2.04
CA VAL A 25 15.32 0.05 -2.60
C VAL A 25 13.97 0.78 -2.65
N ALA A 26 13.58 1.48 -1.58
CA ALA A 26 12.33 2.24 -1.53
C ALA A 26 12.27 3.34 -2.61
N VAL A 27 13.37 4.07 -2.84
CA VAL A 27 13.42 5.12 -3.86
C VAL A 27 13.35 4.54 -5.27
N ILE A 28 14.06 3.44 -5.55
CA ILE A 28 14.05 2.80 -6.87
C ILE A 28 12.66 2.23 -7.19
N ILE A 29 12.06 1.53 -6.23
CA ILE A 29 10.71 0.97 -6.40
C ILE A 29 9.69 2.10 -6.53
N GLY A 30 9.78 3.15 -5.71
CA GLY A 30 8.89 4.31 -5.79
C GLY A 30 8.95 5.01 -7.15
N GLY A 31 10.16 5.20 -7.69
CA GLY A 31 10.37 5.79 -9.02
C GLY A 31 9.80 4.93 -10.15
N ALA A 32 10.08 3.62 -10.14
CA ALA A 32 9.57 2.70 -11.15
C ALA A 32 8.05 2.54 -11.08
N PHE A 33 7.49 2.46 -9.87
CA PHE A 33 6.04 2.35 -9.68
C PHE A 33 5.30 3.62 -10.11
N GLY A 34 5.87 4.80 -9.85
CA GLY A 34 5.33 6.07 -10.35
C GLY A 34 5.18 6.08 -11.87
N GLN A 35 6.15 5.51 -12.61
CA GLN A 35 6.05 5.38 -14.08
C GLN A 35 4.91 4.47 -14.53
N ILE A 36 4.66 3.36 -13.82
CA ILE A 36 3.54 2.45 -14.11
C ILE A 36 2.20 3.17 -13.93
N VAL A 37 2.06 3.94 -12.83
CA VAL A 37 0.85 4.71 -12.56
C VAL A 37 0.65 5.80 -13.62
N ASN A 38 1.72 6.51 -13.99
CA ASN A 38 1.65 7.53 -15.04
C ASN A 38 1.22 6.93 -16.38
N SER A 39 1.82 5.82 -16.81
CA SER A 39 1.42 5.13 -18.05
C SER A 39 -0.04 4.67 -17.99
N PHE A 40 -0.50 4.12 -16.86
CA PHE A 40 -1.92 3.78 -16.71
C PHE A 40 -2.84 5.00 -16.89
N VAL A 41 -2.45 6.16 -16.37
CA VAL A 41 -3.25 7.38 -16.49
C VAL A 41 -3.22 7.94 -17.91
N GLU A 42 -2.03 8.05 -18.51
CA GLU A 42 -1.83 8.65 -19.84
C GLU A 42 -2.35 7.73 -20.95
N ASP A 43 -2.07 6.44 -20.88
CA ASP A 43 -2.34 5.49 -21.96
C ASP A 43 -3.72 4.82 -21.86
N ILE A 44 -4.33 4.78 -20.68
CA ILE A 44 -5.63 4.12 -20.47
C ILE A 44 -6.70 5.10 -20.01
N VAL A 45 -6.47 5.81 -18.90
CA VAL A 45 -7.54 6.65 -18.32
C VAL A 45 -7.86 7.87 -19.18
N THR A 46 -6.83 8.57 -19.66
CA THR A 46 -6.97 9.78 -20.48
C THR A 46 -7.74 9.50 -21.77
N PRO A 47 -7.37 8.51 -22.61
CA PRO A 47 -8.12 8.24 -23.83
C PRO A 47 -9.53 7.70 -23.56
N LEU A 48 -9.75 6.90 -22.51
CA LEU A 48 -11.08 6.32 -22.24
C LEU A 48 -12.08 7.32 -21.65
N ILE A 49 -11.63 8.25 -20.81
CA ILE A 49 -12.51 9.22 -20.14
C ILE A 49 -12.58 10.54 -20.90
N LEU A 50 -11.47 11.00 -21.50
CA LEU A 50 -11.40 12.32 -22.13
C LEU A 50 -11.58 12.34 -23.65
N ASN A 51 -11.22 11.29 -24.41
CA ASN A 51 -11.50 11.29 -25.86
C ASN A 51 -13.00 11.39 -26.20
N PRO A 52 -13.94 10.73 -25.49
CA PRO A 52 -15.35 10.92 -25.78
C PRO A 52 -15.85 12.34 -25.44
N ALA A 53 -15.28 13.00 -24.43
CA ALA A 53 -15.59 14.39 -24.10
C ALA A 53 -14.93 15.41 -25.07
N LEU A 54 -13.77 15.07 -25.63
CA LEU A 54 -13.01 15.88 -26.58
C LEU A 54 -13.54 15.79 -28.01
N GLN A 55 -13.99 14.61 -28.44
CA GLN A 55 -14.69 14.44 -29.71
C GLN A 55 -16.00 15.24 -29.76
N ALA A 56 -16.70 15.38 -28.63
CA ALA A 56 -17.87 16.25 -28.52
C ALA A 56 -17.53 17.75 -28.66
N ALA A 57 -16.26 18.14 -28.46
CA ALA A 57 -15.77 19.51 -28.55
C ALA A 57 -14.96 19.81 -29.84
N ASN A 58 -14.79 18.84 -30.75
CA ASN A 58 -14.03 18.98 -32.00
C ASN A 58 -12.53 19.33 -31.80
N VAL A 59 -11.94 18.88 -30.70
CA VAL A 59 -10.52 19.11 -30.40
C VAL A 59 -9.85 17.77 -30.13
N ASP A 60 -8.89 17.39 -30.95
CA ASP A 60 -8.21 16.08 -30.87
C ASP A 60 -7.36 15.91 -29.61
N ASP A 61 -7.07 17.00 -28.89
CA ASP A 61 -6.04 17.01 -27.85
C ASP A 61 -6.26 18.15 -26.84
N LEU A 62 -6.40 17.84 -25.54
CA LEU A 62 -6.50 18.87 -24.49
C LEU A 62 -5.32 19.84 -24.57
N ALA A 63 -4.12 19.33 -24.87
CA ALA A 63 -2.89 20.13 -24.96
C ALA A 63 -2.92 21.19 -26.07
N ARG A 64 -3.82 21.06 -27.04
CA ARG A 64 -4.01 22.01 -28.16
C ARG A 64 -5.05 23.09 -27.87
N LEU A 65 -5.78 23.00 -26.75
CA LEU A 65 -6.71 24.04 -26.33
C LEU A 65 -5.94 25.31 -25.96
N GLN A 66 -6.17 26.35 -26.76
CA GLN A 66 -5.59 27.67 -26.61
C GLN A 66 -6.70 28.71 -26.74
N ALA A 67 -6.67 29.72 -25.88
CA ALA A 67 -7.50 30.92 -26.00
C ALA A 67 -6.55 32.09 -25.84
N ASN A 68 -6.61 33.00 -26.80
CA ASN A 68 -5.78 34.21 -26.82
C ASN A 68 -4.27 33.93 -26.66
N GLY A 69 -3.76 32.82 -27.21
CA GLY A 69 -2.35 32.44 -27.16
C GLY A 69 -1.88 31.79 -25.86
N ILE A 70 -2.76 31.58 -24.86
CA ILE A 70 -2.43 30.91 -23.61
C ILE A 70 -2.82 29.44 -23.70
N LYS A 71 -1.83 28.54 -23.55
CA LYS A 71 -1.99 27.08 -23.58
C LYS A 71 -2.50 26.53 -22.24
N TYR A 72 -3.73 26.87 -21.85
CA TYR A 72 -4.34 26.31 -20.63
C TYR A 72 -4.59 24.79 -20.72
N GLY A 73 -4.62 24.24 -21.93
CA GLY A 73 -4.71 22.81 -22.18
C GLY A 73 -3.69 21.97 -21.44
N LEU A 74 -2.42 22.40 -21.43
CA LEU A 74 -1.33 21.68 -20.76
C LEU A 74 -1.51 21.71 -19.23
N PHE A 75 -1.93 22.84 -18.68
CA PHE A 75 -2.18 22.99 -17.25
C PHE A 75 -3.36 22.14 -16.80
N LEU A 76 -4.47 22.16 -17.55
CA LEU A 76 -5.65 21.34 -17.25
C LEU A 76 -5.32 19.85 -17.34
N SER A 77 -4.55 19.44 -18.34
CA SER A 77 -4.04 18.08 -18.47
C SER A 77 -3.19 17.67 -17.25
N ALA A 78 -2.31 18.55 -16.77
CA ALA A 78 -1.49 18.27 -15.58
C ALA A 78 -2.34 18.14 -14.30
N VAL A 79 -3.35 18.99 -14.12
CA VAL A 79 -4.28 18.93 -12.98
C VAL A 79 -5.08 17.64 -13.01
N LEU A 80 -5.60 17.25 -14.17
CA LEU A 80 -6.33 15.99 -14.34
C LEU A 80 -5.42 14.78 -14.09
N ASN A 81 -4.20 14.79 -14.63
CA ASN A 81 -3.23 13.72 -14.39
C ASN A 81 -2.97 13.55 -12.89
N PHE A 82 -2.74 14.65 -12.15
CA PHE A 82 -2.58 14.62 -10.70
C PHE A 82 -3.80 14.03 -9.96
N LEU A 83 -5.01 14.39 -10.38
CA LEU A 83 -6.26 13.89 -9.80
C LEU A 83 -6.43 12.38 -10.01
N VAL A 84 -6.09 11.87 -11.20
CA VAL A 84 -6.18 10.44 -11.49
C VAL A 84 -5.06 9.67 -10.80
N ILE A 85 -3.81 10.13 -10.84
CA ILE A 85 -2.68 9.49 -10.14
C ILE A 85 -2.98 9.36 -8.65
N SER A 86 -3.45 10.43 -8.01
CA SER A 86 -3.81 10.40 -6.58
C SER A 86 -4.98 9.45 -6.29
N LEU A 87 -5.99 9.37 -7.17
CA LEU A 87 -7.08 8.40 -7.04
C LEU A 87 -6.60 6.95 -7.18
N VAL A 88 -5.73 6.65 -8.14
CA VAL A 88 -5.17 5.31 -8.37
C VAL A 88 -4.30 4.88 -7.19
N ILE A 89 -3.42 5.76 -6.71
CA ILE A 89 -2.60 5.51 -5.52
C ILE A 89 -3.48 5.28 -4.29
N PHE A 90 -4.53 6.09 -4.11
CA PHE A 90 -5.49 5.91 -3.01
C PHE A 90 -6.17 4.54 -3.06
N LEU A 91 -6.66 4.12 -4.24
CA LEU A 91 -7.27 2.80 -4.41
C LEU A 91 -6.27 1.67 -4.12
N MET A 92 -5.01 1.82 -4.54
CA MET A 92 -3.94 0.86 -4.30
C MET A 92 -3.65 0.71 -2.80
N ILE A 93 -3.47 1.82 -2.08
CA ILE A 93 -3.24 1.82 -0.63
C ILE A 93 -4.43 1.16 0.07
N ARG A 94 -5.67 1.50 -0.33
CA ARG A 94 -6.88 0.88 0.22
C ARG A 94 -6.93 -0.63 -0.03
N ALA A 95 -6.49 -1.09 -1.20
CA ALA A 95 -6.42 -2.51 -1.52
C ALA A 95 -5.37 -3.25 -0.68
N LEU A 96 -4.20 -2.64 -0.49
CA LEU A 96 -3.14 -3.19 0.38
C LEU A 96 -3.58 -3.23 1.85
N GLU A 97 -4.24 -2.19 2.36
CA GLU A 97 -4.82 -2.19 3.69
C GLU A 97 -5.91 -3.25 3.86
N ALA A 98 -6.78 -3.43 2.86
CA ALA A 98 -7.81 -4.46 2.86
C ALA A 98 -7.19 -5.88 2.85
N ALA A 99 -6.14 -6.10 2.06
CA ALA A 99 -5.40 -7.36 2.02
C ALA A 99 -4.71 -7.64 3.35
N LYS A 100 -3.99 -6.66 3.92
CA LYS A 100 -3.33 -6.78 5.23
C LYS A 100 -4.30 -7.13 6.35
N ARG A 101 -5.49 -6.50 6.38
CA ARG A 101 -6.55 -6.83 7.34
C ARG A 101 -7.06 -8.25 7.19
N ARG A 102 -7.01 -8.81 5.97
CA ARG A 102 -7.44 -10.20 5.69
C ARG A 102 -6.40 -11.22 6.20
N PHE A 103 -5.11 -10.98 5.95
CA PHE A 103 -4.04 -11.85 6.45
C PHE A 103 -3.93 -11.87 7.98
N ILE A 104 -4.04 -10.70 8.64
CA ILE A 104 -4.01 -10.62 10.12
C ILE A 104 -5.23 -11.32 10.75
N ARG A 105 -6.39 -11.30 10.07
CA ARG A 105 -7.60 -11.99 10.53
C ARG A 105 -7.51 -13.51 10.35
N GLU A 106 -6.81 -13.99 9.32
CA GLU A 106 -6.55 -15.41 9.12
C GLU A 106 -5.56 -15.96 10.16
N GLU A 107 -4.51 -15.22 10.53
CA GLU A 107 -3.62 -15.61 11.64
C GLU A 107 -4.35 -15.68 12.99
N ALA A 108 -5.21 -14.70 13.29
CA ALA A 108 -6.01 -14.70 14.51
C ALA A 108 -7.08 -15.82 14.56
N ALA A 109 -7.55 -16.28 13.39
CA ALA A 109 -8.48 -17.41 13.30
C ALA A 109 -7.76 -18.78 13.33
N ALA A 110 -6.49 -18.82 12.95
CA ALA A 110 -5.65 -20.03 13.03
C ALA A 110 -5.13 -20.31 14.44
N GLU A 111 -5.11 -19.31 15.33
CA GLU A 111 -4.82 -19.47 16.76
C GLU A 111 -6.02 -19.97 17.59
N GLU A 112 -7.23 -20.01 17.02
CA GLU A 112 -8.35 -20.71 17.66
C GLU A 112 -8.06 -22.21 17.57
N PRO A 113 -8.03 -22.95 18.70
CA PRO A 113 -7.45 -24.29 18.72
C PRO A 113 -8.22 -25.20 17.76
N ALA A 114 -7.59 -25.52 16.63
CA ALA A 114 -8.13 -26.38 15.58
C ALA A 114 -8.34 -27.83 16.06
N ASP A 115 -7.84 -28.17 17.26
CA ASP A 115 -8.04 -29.47 17.86
C ASP A 115 -9.32 -29.47 18.74
N PRO A 116 -10.38 -30.17 18.31
CA PRO A 116 -11.62 -30.28 19.10
C PRO A 116 -11.39 -30.90 20.49
N VAL A 117 -10.29 -31.63 20.70
CA VAL A 117 -9.89 -32.15 22.01
C VAL A 117 -9.41 -31.03 22.93
N LEU A 118 -8.60 -30.09 22.44
CA LEU A 118 -8.08 -28.97 23.23
C LEU A 118 -9.21 -28.01 23.62
N ALA A 119 -10.12 -27.73 22.68
CA ALA A 119 -11.32 -26.90 22.94
C ALA A 119 -12.27 -27.55 23.97
N ALA A 120 -12.39 -28.88 23.98
CA ALA A 120 -13.14 -29.60 24.99
C ALA A 120 -12.47 -29.51 26.37
N GLN A 121 -11.14 -29.60 26.44
CA GLN A 121 -10.39 -29.45 27.68
C GLN A 121 -10.53 -28.05 28.29
N GLU A 122 -10.40 -26.99 27.50
CA GLU A 122 -10.58 -25.61 27.97
C GLU A 122 -11.99 -25.34 28.52
N ARG A 123 -13.03 -25.91 27.88
CA ARG A 123 -14.41 -25.84 28.36
C ARG A 123 -14.61 -26.55 29.69
N LEU A 124 -13.97 -27.72 29.88
CA LEU A 124 -14.02 -28.44 31.15
C LEU A 124 -13.31 -27.66 32.26
N THR A 125 -12.10 -27.16 32.00
CA THR A 125 -11.33 -26.37 32.98
C THR A 125 -12.09 -25.10 33.40
N SER A 126 -12.61 -24.33 32.45
CA SER A 126 -13.41 -23.13 32.75
C SER A 126 -14.71 -23.44 33.49
N SER A 127 -15.32 -24.61 33.26
CA SER A 127 -16.51 -25.04 33.99
C SER A 127 -16.19 -25.40 35.44
N ILE A 128 -15.05 -26.03 35.69
CA ILE A 128 -14.55 -26.35 37.05
C ILE A 128 -14.27 -25.06 37.83
N ASP A 129 -13.62 -24.06 37.20
CA ASP A 129 -13.35 -22.77 37.84
C ASP A 129 -14.64 -22.03 38.23
N ARG A 130 -15.65 -22.05 37.35
CA ARG A 130 -16.97 -21.46 37.64
C ARG A 130 -17.70 -22.17 38.76
N LEU A 131 -17.65 -23.50 38.81
CA LEU A 131 -18.23 -24.27 39.90
C LEU A 131 -17.52 -23.98 41.22
N THR A 132 -16.19 -23.85 41.19
CA THR A 132 -15.38 -23.49 42.36
C THR A 132 -15.78 -22.12 42.89
N GLN A 133 -15.88 -21.11 42.02
CA GLN A 133 -16.36 -19.77 42.40
C GLN A 133 -17.79 -19.78 42.94
N THR A 134 -18.65 -20.65 42.41
CA THR A 134 -20.05 -20.76 42.86
C THR A 134 -20.16 -21.40 44.24
N ILE A 135 -19.35 -22.41 44.50
CA ILE A 135 -19.27 -23.06 45.82
C ILE A 135 -18.69 -22.08 46.84
N ASP A 136 -17.61 -21.39 46.50
CA ASP A 136 -16.98 -20.39 47.37
C ASP A 136 -17.97 -19.28 47.75
N ARG A 137 -18.72 -18.76 46.77
CA ARG A 137 -19.79 -17.76 47.01
C ARG A 137 -20.98 -18.28 47.84
N ARG A 138 -21.21 -19.59 47.90
CA ARG A 138 -22.33 -20.19 48.62
C ARG A 138 -21.95 -20.66 50.04
N THR A 139 -20.66 -20.73 50.33
CA THR A 139 -20.13 -21.22 51.63
C THR A 139 -19.81 -20.07 52.60
N ILE A 140 -20.07 -18.82 52.19
CA ILE A 140 -20.09 -17.60 53.02
C ILE A 140 -21.56 -17.18 53.20
#